data_AF-A0A2S5MWN7-F1
#
_entry.id   AF-A0A2S5MWN7-F1
#
_cell.length_a   1.000
_cell.length_b   1.000
_cell.length_c   1.000
_cell.angle_alpha   90.00
_cell.angle_beta   90.00
_cell.angle_gamma   90.00
#
_symmetry.space_group_name_H-M   'P 1'
#
loop_
_entity.id
_entity.type
_entity.pdbx_description
1 polymer ?
#
loop_
_entity_poly.entity_id
_entity_poly.type
_entity_poly.pdbx_seq_one_letter_code
_entity_poly.pdbx_strand_id
1 'polypeptide(L)'
;MLSTYARIENGVEVEQVVLRPDTGLPEGDWRPVVVEGLNFDRSSYRESGRETVIEPTRVVRRIVVEHAPPTQEDYSAAIQAHIEATAQSRSYGSSALLASYVTSTVPSWAAEAQAFVAWRDAVWLAAYGLLGAVNAGETVAPPVTGLIEVLPVVNWPPS
;
A
#
# COMPACT_ATOMS: atom_id res chain seq x y z
N MET A 1 16.01 6.91 -28.58
CA MET A 1 15.54 5.77 -27.77
C MET A 1 14.32 6.24 -27.02
N LEU A 2 13.22 5.48 -27.00
CA LEU A 2 12.06 5.85 -26.18
C LEU A 2 12.37 5.55 -24.72
N SER A 3 11.94 6.41 -23.81
CA SER A 3 12.15 6.26 -22.37
C SER A 3 10.81 6.08 -21.67
N THR A 4 10.69 5.04 -20.85
CA THR A 4 9.49 4.78 -20.05
C THR A 4 9.65 5.40 -18.68
N TYR A 5 8.61 6.08 -18.21
CA TYR A 5 8.53 6.68 -16.88
C TYR A 5 7.29 6.18 -16.17
N ALA A 6 7.39 5.97 -14.86
CA ALA A 6 6.29 5.63 -13.97
C ALA A 6 6.10 6.70 -12.91
N ARG A 7 4.86 7.08 -12.61
CA ARG A 7 4.54 7.92 -11.47
C ARG A 7 4.43 7.04 -10.23
N ILE A 8 5.16 7.40 -9.18
CA ILE A 8 5.15 6.68 -7.91
C ILE A 8 4.41 7.51 -6.86
N GLU A 9 3.39 6.91 -6.24
CA GLU A 9 2.69 7.49 -5.10
C GLU A 9 2.72 6.50 -3.94
N ASN A 10 3.17 6.93 -2.76
CA ASN A 10 3.31 6.09 -1.57
C ASN A 10 4.12 4.80 -1.79
N GLY A 11 5.13 4.85 -2.68
CA GLY A 11 5.97 3.69 -3.01
C GLY A 11 5.36 2.71 -4.02
N VAL A 12 4.19 3.03 -4.58
CA VAL A 12 3.48 2.20 -5.55
C VAL A 12 3.42 2.90 -6.90
N GLU A 13 3.61 2.15 -7.98
CA GLU A 13 3.44 2.64 -9.35
C GLU A 13 1.95 2.84 -9.67
N VAL A 14 1.57 4.08 -10.00
CA VAL A 14 0.16 4.45 -10.27
C VAL A 14 -0.10 4.79 -11.73
N GLU A 15 0.93 5.11 -12.50
CA GLU A 15 0.80 5.53 -13.90
C GLU A 15 2.09 5.25 -14.67
N GLN A 16 2.01 4.83 -15.93
CA GLN A 16 3.18 4.71 -16.82
C GLN A 16 2.99 5.51 -18.11
N VAL A 17 4.07 6.13 -18.58
CA VAL A 17 4.13 6.88 -19.84
C VAL A 17 5.41 6.54 -20.61
N VAL A 18 5.31 6.50 -21.94
CA VAL A 18 6.47 6.34 -22.83
C VAL A 18 6.69 7.67 -23.55
N LEU A 19 7.85 8.29 -23.32
CA LEU A 19 8.20 9.61 -23.84
C LEU A 19 9.36 9.53 -24.82
N ARG A 20 9.41 10.49 -25.76
CA ARG A 20 10.62 10.76 -26.52
C ARG A 20 11.60 11.57 -25.67
N PRO A 21 12.92 11.50 -25.94
CA PRO A 21 13.94 12.17 -25.13
C PRO A 21 13.80 13.69 -25.04
N ASP A 22 13.14 14.30 -26.02
CA ASP A 22 12.92 15.73 -26.19
C ASP A 22 11.57 16.20 -25.60
N THR A 23 10.74 15.28 -25.10
CA THR A 23 9.47 15.62 -24.46
C THR A 23 9.68 15.82 -22.96
N GLY A 24 9.31 16.99 -22.43
CA GLY A 24 9.33 17.25 -20.98
C GLY A 24 8.41 16.30 -20.22
N LEU A 25 8.78 15.99 -18.96
CA LEU A 25 7.94 15.17 -18.09
C LEU A 25 6.65 15.90 -17.71
N PRO A 26 5.52 15.18 -17.54
CA PRO A 26 4.33 15.74 -16.93
C PRO A 26 4.60 16.18 -15.48
N GLU A 27 3.71 17.01 -14.94
CA GLU A 27 3.75 17.38 -13.52
C GLU A 27 3.53 16.12 -12.64
N GLY A 28 4.37 15.93 -11.60
CA GLY A 28 4.33 14.77 -10.69
C GLY A 28 5.70 14.14 -10.40
N ASP A 29 5.77 13.19 -9.45
CA ASP A 29 6.99 12.41 -9.17
C ASP A 29 7.10 11.22 -10.14
N TRP A 30 7.75 11.48 -11.27
CA TRP A 30 7.97 10.50 -12.34
C TRP A 30 9.37 9.90 -12.27
N ARG A 31 9.47 8.57 -12.24
CA ARG A 31 10.74 7.82 -12.18
C ARG A 31 10.95 6.98 -13.43
N PRO A 32 12.18 6.88 -13.95
CA PRO A 32 12.46 6.05 -15.11
C PRO A 32 12.26 4.57 -14.76
N VAL A 33 11.57 3.82 -15.63
CA VAL A 33 11.37 2.37 -15.49
C VAL A 33 12.03 1.66 -16.67
N VAL A 34 12.91 0.70 -16.37
CA VAL A 34 13.47 -0.19 -17.37
C VAL A 34 12.47 -1.34 -17.58
N VAL A 35 11.71 -1.28 -18.67
CA VAL A 35 10.84 -2.38 -19.07
C VAL A 35 11.67 -3.39 -19.87
N GLU A 36 12.18 -4.43 -19.21
CA GLU A 36 12.74 -5.57 -19.94
C GLU A 36 11.62 -6.30 -20.70
N GLY A 37 11.71 -6.35 -22.03
CA GLY A 37 10.85 -7.23 -22.84
C GLY A 37 9.60 -6.62 -23.49
N LEU A 38 9.61 -5.34 -23.89
CA LEU A 38 8.60 -4.84 -24.84
C LEU A 38 8.82 -5.48 -26.23
N ASN A 39 8.21 -6.65 -26.46
CA ASN A 39 8.01 -7.18 -27.80
C ASN A 39 7.08 -6.24 -28.56
N PHE A 40 7.67 -5.37 -29.38
CA PHE A 40 6.97 -4.51 -30.32
C PHE A 40 6.27 -5.39 -31.36
N ASP A 41 4.95 -5.55 -31.25
CA ASP A 41 4.19 -6.38 -32.19
C ASP A 41 4.15 -5.71 -33.57
N ARG A 42 4.97 -6.26 -34.49
CA ARG A 42 5.06 -5.84 -35.89
C ARG A 42 3.82 -6.22 -36.72
N SER A 43 2.84 -6.93 -36.15
CA SER A 43 1.68 -7.47 -36.88
C SER A 43 0.68 -6.41 -37.40
N SER A 44 0.82 -5.14 -37.00
CA SER A 44 -0.05 -4.04 -37.47
C SER A 44 0.36 -3.43 -38.83
N TYR A 45 1.37 -3.98 -39.50
CA TYR A 45 1.81 -3.49 -40.82
C TYR A 45 0.98 -4.07 -41.98
N ARG A 46 0.23 -3.21 -42.69
CA ARG A 46 -0.08 -3.40 -44.11
C ARG A 46 0.70 -2.36 -44.90
N GLU A 47 1.66 -2.83 -45.71
CA GLU A 47 2.35 -2.00 -46.71
C GLU A 47 1.32 -1.43 -47.70
N SER A 48 1.19 -0.12 -47.73
CA SER A 48 0.60 0.61 -48.85
C SER A 48 1.47 1.82 -49.09
N GLY A 49 2.30 1.72 -50.13
CA GLY A 49 3.24 2.75 -50.52
C GLY A 49 2.55 4.08 -50.83
N ARG A 50 2.93 5.11 -50.08
CA ARG A 50 3.16 6.52 -50.45
C ARG A 50 3.20 7.32 -49.15
N GLU A 51 4.38 7.88 -48.86
CA GLU A 51 4.63 8.95 -47.89
C GLU A 51 3.89 8.85 -46.56
N THR A 52 4.52 8.17 -45.58
CA THR A 52 4.06 8.16 -44.20
C THR A 52 4.30 9.52 -43.57
N VAL A 53 3.32 10.41 -43.67
CA VAL A 53 3.15 11.47 -42.67
C VAL A 53 2.82 10.76 -41.36
N ILE A 54 3.83 10.59 -40.50
CA ILE A 54 3.64 10.09 -39.14
C ILE A 54 2.96 11.22 -38.37
N GLU A 55 1.63 11.25 -38.39
CA GLU A 55 0.83 11.98 -37.41
C GLU A 55 1.34 11.57 -36.01
N PRO A 56 1.72 12.53 -35.13
CA PRO A 56 2.39 12.25 -33.86
C PRO A 56 1.36 11.77 -32.82
N THR A 57 0.81 10.58 -33.02
CA THR A 57 -0.20 10.05 -32.11
C THR A 57 0.50 9.50 -30.87
N ARG A 58 0.64 10.37 -29.88
CA ARG A 58 0.74 10.10 -28.44
C ARG A 58 0.05 8.76 -28.09
N VAL A 59 0.82 7.68 -27.94
CA VAL A 59 0.29 6.42 -27.39
C VAL A 59 0.34 6.51 -25.86
N VAL A 60 -0.65 7.16 -25.24
CA VAL A 60 -0.88 6.99 -23.79
C VAL A 60 -1.55 5.64 -23.60
N ARG A 61 -0.79 4.58 -23.33
CA ARG A 61 -1.39 3.41 -22.68
C ARG A 61 -1.50 3.74 -21.20
N ARG A 62 -2.66 4.24 -20.78
CA ARG A 62 -3.06 4.20 -19.37
C ARG A 62 -3.21 2.72 -19.02
N ILE A 63 -2.18 2.09 -18.46
CA ILE A 63 -2.40 0.87 -17.68
C ILE A 63 -3.02 1.38 -16.37
N VAL A 64 -4.35 1.45 -16.32
CA VAL A 64 -5.03 1.41 -15.02
C VAL A 64 -4.73 0.01 -14.53
N VAL A 65 -3.73 -0.15 -13.67
CA VAL A 65 -3.74 -1.32 -12.79
C VAL A 65 -4.93 -1.07 -11.88
N GLU A 66 -6.08 -1.60 -12.27
CA GLU A 66 -7.26 -1.63 -11.42
C GLU A 66 -6.89 -2.55 -10.26
N HIS A 67 -6.25 -2.00 -9.23
CA HIS A 67 -6.01 -2.74 -8.01
C HIS A 67 -7.40 -3.03 -7.46
N ALA A 68 -7.76 -4.32 -7.41
CA ALA A 68 -9.02 -4.74 -6.82
C ALA A 68 -9.18 -4.02 -5.46
N PRO A 69 -10.39 -3.54 -5.13
CA PRO A 69 -10.61 -2.87 -3.85
C PRO A 69 -10.10 -3.77 -2.72
N PRO A 70 -9.46 -3.21 -1.67
CA PRO A 70 -8.89 -4.02 -0.60
C PRO A 70 -9.94 -4.96 -0.02
N THR A 71 -9.57 -6.23 0.09
CA THR A 71 -10.41 -7.26 0.67
C THR A 71 -10.37 -7.17 2.20
N GLN A 72 -11.31 -7.84 2.87
CA GLN A 72 -11.27 -7.96 4.33
C GLN A 72 -9.98 -8.64 4.83
N GLU A 73 -9.42 -9.55 4.04
CA GLU A 73 -8.15 -10.22 4.34
C GLU A 73 -6.98 -9.22 4.29
N ASP A 74 -6.95 -8.32 3.32
CA ASP A 74 -5.92 -7.28 3.22
C ASP A 74 -5.91 -6.37 4.45
N TYR A 75 -7.09 -5.95 4.94
CA TYR A 75 -7.18 -5.16 6.17
C TYR A 75 -6.72 -5.95 7.39
N SER A 76 -7.19 -7.20 7.53
CA SER A 76 -6.81 -8.06 8.66
C SER A 76 -5.29 -8.29 8.72
N ALA A 77 -4.68 -8.57 7.57
CA ALA A 77 -3.24 -8.75 7.45
C ALA A 77 -2.46 -7.48 7.82
N ALA A 78 -2.92 -6.31 7.36
CA ALA A 78 -2.29 -5.03 7.70
C ALA A 78 -2.41 -4.68 9.19
N ILE A 79 -3.57 -4.91 9.81
CA ILE A 79 -3.78 -4.72 11.25
C ILE A 79 -2.86 -5.66 12.04
N GLN A 80 -2.80 -6.93 11.65
CA GLN A 80 -1.94 -7.91 12.32
C GLN A 80 -0.46 -7.54 12.19
N ALA A 81 -0.02 -7.06 11.03
CA ALA A 81 1.34 -6.57 10.82
C ALA A 81 1.66 -5.35 11.69
N HIS A 82 0.70 -4.43 11.85
CA HIS A 82 0.84 -3.27 12.73
C HIS A 82 0.97 -3.67 14.22
N ILE A 83 0.16 -4.64 14.67
CA ILE A 83 0.24 -5.21 16.02
C ILE A 83 1.60 -5.88 16.25
N GLU A 84 2.08 -6.64 15.27
CA GLU A 84 3.37 -7.32 15.33
C GLU A 84 4.54 -6.33 15.40
N ALA A 85 4.55 -5.32 14.53
CA ALA A 85 5.56 -4.26 14.52
C ALA A 85 5.58 -3.48 15.85
N THR A 86 4.42 -3.25 16.44
CA THR A 86 4.30 -2.57 17.75
C THR A 86 4.96 -3.38 18.86
N ALA A 87 4.80 -4.70 18.89
CA ALA A 87 5.50 -5.56 19.84
C ALA A 87 7.02 -5.56 19.61
N GLN A 88 7.45 -5.65 18.35
CA GLN A 88 8.87 -5.61 17.97
C GLN A 88 9.55 -4.28 18.33
N SER A 89 8.81 -3.16 18.34
CA SER A 89 9.33 -1.85 18.78
C SER A 89 9.82 -1.86 20.25
N ARG A 90 9.33 -2.80 21.07
CA ARG A 90 9.77 -3.05 22.46
C ARG A 90 10.71 -4.25 22.58
N SER A 91 11.32 -4.68 21.47
CA SER A 91 12.26 -5.81 21.38
C SER A 91 11.66 -7.18 21.73
N TYR A 92 10.34 -7.34 21.64
CA TYR A 92 9.71 -8.65 21.74
C TYR A 92 9.79 -9.40 20.42
N GLY A 93 10.04 -10.71 20.48
CA GLY A 93 10.16 -11.56 19.29
C GLY A 93 8.84 -11.80 18.54
N SER A 94 7.70 -11.63 19.22
CA SER A 94 6.39 -11.56 18.57
C SER A 94 5.32 -10.92 19.44
N SER A 95 4.20 -10.51 18.83
CA SER A 95 3.01 -10.06 19.55
C SER A 95 2.45 -11.12 20.50
N ALA A 96 2.50 -12.41 20.10
CA ALA A 96 2.08 -13.52 20.94
C ALA A 96 2.99 -13.71 22.17
N LEU A 97 4.31 -13.58 21.98
CA LEU A 97 5.27 -13.68 23.07
C LEU A 97 5.09 -12.54 24.07
N LEU A 98 4.94 -11.29 23.60
CA LEU A 98 4.63 -10.14 24.45
C LEU A 98 3.34 -10.38 25.26
N ALA A 99 2.25 -10.77 24.59
CA ALA A 99 0.97 -11.03 25.25
C ALA A 99 1.05 -12.17 26.29
N SER A 100 1.97 -13.14 26.12
CA SER A 100 2.14 -14.24 27.08
C SER A 100 2.61 -13.79 28.47
N TYR A 101 3.21 -12.61 28.58
CA TYR A 101 3.72 -12.07 29.84
C TYR A 101 2.65 -11.38 30.71
N VAL A 102 1.37 -11.33 30.32
CA VAL A 102 0.29 -10.66 31.08
C VAL A 102 0.23 -11.06 32.57
N THR A 103 0.60 -12.30 32.89
CA THR A 103 0.61 -12.85 34.26
C THR A 103 2.03 -13.11 34.79
N SER A 104 3.05 -12.49 34.19
CA SER A 104 4.45 -12.62 34.61
C SER A 104 4.64 -12.24 36.08
N THR A 105 5.56 -12.92 36.76
CA THR A 105 6.00 -12.55 38.11
C THR A 105 6.97 -11.37 38.12
N VAL A 106 7.46 -10.96 36.93
CA VAL A 106 8.26 -9.74 36.76
C VAL A 106 7.30 -8.56 36.48
N PRO A 107 7.17 -7.59 37.41
CA PRO A 107 6.13 -6.57 37.31
C PRO A 107 6.19 -5.70 36.05
N SER A 108 7.39 -5.36 35.56
CA SER A 108 7.55 -4.56 34.35
C SER A 108 7.04 -5.29 33.10
N TRP A 109 7.37 -6.58 32.95
CA TRP A 109 6.89 -7.40 31.83
C TRP A 109 5.37 -7.59 31.87
N ALA A 110 4.81 -7.81 33.07
CA ALA A 110 3.37 -7.89 33.25
C ALA A 110 2.67 -6.58 32.86
N ALA A 111 3.20 -5.44 33.30
CA ALA A 111 2.63 -4.12 32.98
C ALA A 111 2.66 -3.83 31.47
N GLU A 112 3.77 -4.12 30.79
CA GLU A 112 3.89 -3.93 29.33
C GLU A 112 2.93 -4.85 28.57
N ALA A 113 2.86 -6.13 28.95
CA ALA A 113 1.97 -7.09 28.31
C ALA A 113 0.48 -6.74 28.51
N GLN A 114 0.10 -6.26 29.70
CA GLN A 114 -1.26 -5.81 29.99
C GLN A 114 -1.63 -4.58 29.16
N ALA A 115 -0.74 -3.58 29.07
CA ALA A 115 -0.94 -2.41 28.24
C ALA A 115 -1.07 -2.78 26.75
N PHE A 116 -0.24 -3.70 26.27
CA PHE A 116 -0.27 -4.18 24.90
C PHE A 116 -1.56 -4.94 24.57
N VAL A 117 -2.01 -5.85 25.43
CA VAL A 117 -3.25 -6.61 25.20
C VAL A 117 -4.46 -5.68 25.20
N ALA A 118 -4.56 -4.76 26.16
CA ALA A 118 -5.64 -3.78 26.20
C ALA A 118 -5.66 -2.89 24.94
N TRP A 119 -4.50 -2.46 24.48
CA TRP A 119 -4.38 -1.70 23.23
C TRP A 119 -4.78 -2.53 22.00
N ARG A 120 -4.31 -3.77 21.90
CA ARG A 120 -4.64 -4.68 20.79
C ARG A 120 -6.15 -4.93 20.71
N ASP A 121 -6.82 -5.09 21.86
CA ASP A 121 -8.27 -5.24 21.91
C ASP A 121 -8.96 -3.96 21.38
N ALA A 122 -8.48 -2.78 21.77
CA ALA A 122 -9.00 -1.50 21.25
C ALA A 122 -8.78 -1.33 19.73
N VAL A 123 -7.65 -1.77 19.20
CA VAL A 123 -7.35 -1.80 17.76
C VAL A 123 -8.38 -2.63 17.00
N TRP A 124 -8.65 -3.85 17.45
CA TRP A 124 -9.64 -4.72 16.80
C TRP A 124 -11.06 -4.18 16.93
N LEU A 125 -11.42 -3.62 18.09
CA LEU A 125 -12.72 -2.97 18.27
C LEU A 125 -12.92 -1.79 17.31
N ALA A 126 -11.89 -0.96 17.13
CA ALA A 126 -11.94 0.15 16.18
C ALA A 126 -12.10 -0.34 14.73
N ALA A 127 -11.33 -1.35 14.33
CA ALA A 127 -11.41 -1.94 12.99
C ALA A 127 -12.79 -2.55 12.70
N TYR A 128 -13.35 -3.32 13.64
CA TYR A 128 -14.69 -3.89 13.49
C TYR A 128 -15.79 -2.83 13.53
N GLY A 129 -15.63 -1.77 14.33
CA GLY A 129 -16.54 -0.63 14.33
C GLY A 129 -16.59 0.04 12.96
N LEU A 130 -15.44 0.28 12.34
CA LEU A 130 -15.38 0.84 10.99
C LEU A 130 -15.98 -0.09 9.94
N LEU A 131 -15.67 -1.39 10.01
CA LEU A 131 -16.27 -2.39 9.12
C LEU A 131 -17.81 -2.39 9.24
N GLY A 132 -18.34 -2.27 10.46
CA GLY A 132 -19.77 -2.13 10.73
C GLY A 132 -20.37 -0.91 10.04
N ALA A 133 -19.74 0.27 10.19
CA ALA A 133 -20.19 1.52 9.55
C ALA A 133 -20.13 1.44 8.02
N VAL A 134 -19.10 0.79 7.45
CA VAL A 134 -19.00 0.55 5.99
C VAL A 134 -20.14 -0.35 5.51
N ASN A 135 -20.41 -1.45 6.21
CA ASN A 135 -21.49 -2.38 5.86
C ASN A 135 -22.88 -1.75 6.00
N ALA A 136 -23.04 -0.80 6.93
CA ALA A 136 -24.27 -0.01 7.09
C ALA A 136 -24.41 1.12 6.05
N GLY A 137 -23.37 1.39 5.25
CA GLY A 137 -23.35 2.50 4.29
C GLY A 137 -23.20 3.88 4.93
N GLU A 138 -22.78 3.94 6.20
CA GLU A 138 -22.58 5.19 6.94
C GLU A 138 -21.25 5.87 6.59
N THR A 139 -20.27 5.08 6.12
CA THR A 139 -18.97 5.56 5.65
C THR A 139 -18.45 4.71 4.50
N VAL A 140 -17.47 5.25 3.76
CA VAL A 140 -16.77 4.52 2.70
C VAL A 140 -15.56 3.80 3.31
N ALA A 141 -15.26 2.60 2.81
CA ALA A 141 -14.06 1.88 3.22
C ALA A 141 -12.81 2.73 2.92
N PRO A 142 -11.96 3.04 3.92
CA PRO A 142 -10.74 3.80 3.68
C PRO A 142 -9.72 2.93 2.94
N PRO A 143 -8.67 3.50 2.33
CA PRO A 143 -7.50 2.70 1.96
C PRO A 143 -6.90 2.01 3.20
N VAL A 144 -6.20 0.89 3.00
CA VAL A 144 -5.55 0.13 4.10
C VAL A 144 -4.65 1.02 4.96
N THR A 145 -3.86 1.91 4.35
CA THR A 145 -3.00 2.86 5.07
C THR A 145 -3.82 3.83 5.94
N GLY A 146 -4.94 4.33 5.41
CA GLY A 146 -5.84 5.21 6.15
C GLY A 146 -6.49 4.52 7.34
N LEU A 147 -6.77 3.21 7.25
CA LEU A 147 -7.22 2.44 8.42
C LEU A 147 -6.16 2.44 9.53
N ILE A 148 -4.89 2.16 9.19
CA ILE A 148 -3.81 2.08 10.19
C ILE A 148 -3.58 3.42 10.88
N GLU A 149 -3.70 4.54 10.15
CA GLU A 149 -3.54 5.89 10.71
C GLU A 149 -4.60 6.26 11.75
N VAL A 150 -5.82 5.73 11.64
CA VAL A 150 -6.91 6.00 12.59
C VAL A 150 -6.94 5.02 13.77
N LEU A 151 -6.07 4.01 13.77
CA LEU A 151 -6.01 3.06 14.89
C LEU A 151 -5.50 3.74 16.17
N PRO A 152 -5.94 3.28 17.35
CA PRO A 152 -5.40 3.75 18.62
C PRO A 152 -3.89 3.57 18.69
N VAL A 153 -3.20 4.48 19.38
CA VAL A 153 -1.77 4.35 19.69
C VAL A 153 -1.61 3.67 21.05
N VAL A 154 -0.62 2.77 21.16
CA VAL A 154 -0.34 2.08 22.43
C VAL A 154 0.21 3.06 23.47
N ASN A 155 -0.34 3.00 24.68
CA ASN A 155 0.18 3.75 25.83
C ASN A 155 1.02 2.83 26.71
N TRP A 156 2.34 2.90 26.58
CA TRP A 156 3.26 2.07 27.35
C TRP A 156 3.39 2.55 28.80
N PRO A 157 3.59 1.63 29.77
CA PRO A 157 3.95 2.02 31.12
C PRO A 157 5.35 2.69 31.13
N PRO A 158 5.64 3.54 32.14
CA PRO A 158 6.97 4.10 32.32
C PRO A 158 8.01 2.99 32.54
N SER A 159 9.23 3.24 32.03
CA SER A 159 10.40 2.37 32.21
C SER A 159 10.99 2.47 33.62
#